data_AF-A0A3D2RGR2-F1
#
_entry.id   AF-A0A3D2RGR2-F1
#
_cell.length_a   1.000
_cell.length_b   1.000
_cell.length_c   1.000
_cell.angle_alpha   90.00
_cell.angle_beta   90.00
_cell.angle_gamma   90.00
#
_symmetry.space_group_name_H-M   'P 1'
#
loop_
_entity.id
_entity.type
_entity.pdbx_description
1 polymer ?
#
loop_
_entity_poly.entity_id
_entity_poly.type
_entity_poly.pdbx_seq_one_letter_code
_entity_poly.pdbx_strand_id
1 'polypeptide(L)'
;MTAPSKPTGTVITTVSVLLSLFVLSEVNYPFLTPQSQLAGFGGLGLIIVYLKSGPAALLNRMLAIAVFLSFAFVLCQNEYAFSGLWLDGHPLGERAGQETGLDFAIGLTILVLVLESTRRTIGKTLPILAL
;
A
#
# COMPACT_ATOMS: atom_id res chain seq x y z
N MET A 1 21.16 19.73 20.66
CA MET A 1 21.92 18.85 19.75
C MET A 1 21.10 17.58 19.52
N THR A 2 20.29 17.55 18.46
CA THR A 2 19.51 16.38 18.08
C THR A 2 20.44 15.37 17.41
N ALA A 3 20.48 14.14 17.94
CA ALA A 3 21.24 13.06 17.30
C ALA A 3 20.78 12.88 15.85
N PRO A 4 21.68 12.56 14.89
CA PRO A 4 21.28 12.31 13.52
C PRO A 4 20.31 11.12 13.51
N SER A 5 19.04 11.38 13.16
CA SER A 5 18.05 10.33 13.02
C SER A 5 18.56 9.36 11.94
N LYS A 6 18.54 8.06 12.25
CA LYS A 6 18.78 7.03 11.22
C LYS A 6 17.87 7.34 10.02
N PRO A 7 18.34 7.28 8.77
CA PRO A 7 17.56 7.69 7.59
C PRO A 7 16.18 6.99 7.51
N THR A 8 16.08 5.74 7.99
CA THR A 8 14.81 5.01 8.10
C THR A 8 13.81 5.66 9.06
N GLY A 9 14.27 6.28 10.15
CA GLY A 9 13.41 6.94 11.13
C GLY A 9 12.71 8.16 10.55
N THR A 10 13.44 9.00 9.81
CA THR A 10 12.85 10.16 9.11
C THR A 10 11.80 9.70 8.09
N VAL A 11 12.09 8.66 7.30
CA VAL A 11 11.12 8.11 6.31
C VAL A 11 9.84 7.62 7.00
N ILE A 12 9.95 6.87 8.10
CA ILE A 12 8.78 6.38 8.84
C ILE A 12 7.94 7.55 9.36
N THR A 13 8.58 8.60 9.92
CA THR A 13 7.88 9.81 10.37
C THR A 13 7.17 10.50 9.23
N THR A 14 7.82 10.70 8.09
CA THR A 14 7.20 11.30 6.90
C THR A 14 6.00 10.50 6.42
N VAL A 15 6.11 9.18 6.28
CA VAL A 15 5.01 8.32 5.83
C VAL A 15 3.86 8.34 6.84
N SER A 16 4.16 8.40 8.13
CA SER A 16 3.14 8.49 9.19
C SER A 16 2.39 9.82 9.16
N VAL A 17 3.10 10.94 8.96
CA VAL A 17 2.48 12.26 8.79
C VAL A 17 1.59 12.27 7.54
N LEU A 18 2.07 11.72 6.42
CA LEU A 18 1.29 11.61 5.19
C LEU A 18 0.03 10.75 5.39
N LEU A 19 0.14 9.61 6.08
CA LEU A 19 -1.00 8.76 6.41
C LEU A 19 -2.01 9.50 7.29
N SER A 20 -1.57 10.25 8.30
CA SER A 20 -2.46 11.04 9.15
C SER A 20 -3.18 12.15 8.37
N LEU A 21 -2.47 12.87 7.50
CA LEU A 21 -3.07 13.88 6.65
C LEU A 21 -4.06 13.27 5.67
N PHE A 22 -3.73 12.12 5.07
CA PHE A 22 -4.60 11.38 4.17
C PHE A 22 -5.90 10.95 4.85
N VAL A 23 -5.81 10.40 6.07
CA VAL A 23 -7.01 10.02 6.85
C VAL A 23 -7.86 11.25 7.18
N LEU A 24 -7.24 12.34 7.62
CA LEU A 24 -7.95 13.59 7.93
C LEU A 24 -8.66 14.16 6.69
N SER A 25 -8.01 14.13 5.51
CA SER A 25 -8.60 14.65 4.29
C SER A 25 -9.70 13.74 3.74
N GLU A 26 -9.43 12.45 3.53
CA GLU A 26 -10.34 11.54 2.82
C GLU A 26 -11.54 11.10 3.67
N VAL A 27 -11.39 10.99 4.99
CA VAL A 27 -12.52 10.68 5.88
C VAL A 27 -13.47 11.87 6.01
N ASN A 28 -12.94 13.09 5.96
CA ASN A 28 -13.74 14.31 6.10
C ASN A 28 -14.29 14.81 4.76
N TYR A 29 -13.54 14.59 3.67
CA TYR A 29 -13.87 15.01 2.31
C TYR A 29 -13.46 13.90 1.32
N PRO A 30 -14.38 13.00 0.93
CA PRO A 30 -14.05 11.88 0.05
C PRO A 30 -13.87 12.36 -1.39
N PHE A 31 -12.62 12.70 -1.75
CA PHE A 31 -12.26 13.10 -3.12
C PHE A 31 -11.94 11.91 -4.00
N LEU A 32 -11.32 10.87 -3.42
CA LEU A 32 -10.95 9.66 -4.14
C LEU A 32 -12.10 8.66 -4.16
N THR A 33 -12.07 7.77 -5.15
CA THR A 33 -12.99 6.62 -5.18
C THR A 33 -12.76 5.70 -3.96
N PRO A 34 -13.77 4.94 -3.49
CA PRO A 34 -13.63 4.08 -2.31
C PRO A 34 -12.47 3.06 -2.41
N GLN A 35 -12.24 2.51 -3.61
CA GLN A 35 -11.14 1.58 -3.86
C GLN A 35 -9.77 2.27 -3.77
N SER A 36 -9.64 3.51 -4.28
CA SER A 36 -8.43 4.31 -4.15
C SER A 36 -8.18 4.77 -2.72
N GLN A 37 -9.23 5.09 -1.96
CA GLN A 37 -9.11 5.42 -0.52
C GLN A 37 -8.51 4.25 0.26
N LEU A 38 -9.04 3.04 0.04
CA LEU A 38 -8.52 1.83 0.65
C LEU A 38 -7.07 1.55 0.21
N ALA A 39 -6.75 1.75 -1.08
CA ALA A 39 -5.41 1.58 -1.60
C ALA A 39 -4.42 2.59 -0.99
N GLY A 40 -4.79 3.85 -0.88
CA GLY A 40 -3.97 4.89 -0.27
C GLY A 40 -3.70 4.61 1.21
N PHE A 41 -4.75 4.34 1.99
CA PHE A 41 -4.64 4.00 3.41
C PHE A 41 -3.83 2.73 3.64
N GLY A 42 -4.19 1.64 2.95
CA GLY A 42 -3.52 0.35 3.06
C GLY A 42 -2.06 0.40 2.63
N GLY A 43 -1.76 1.05 1.50
CA GLY A 43 -0.41 1.19 0.97
C GLY A 43 0.51 1.95 1.91
N LEU A 44 0.09 3.13 2.40
CA LEU A 44 0.88 3.91 3.36
C LEU A 44 1.07 3.16 4.69
N GLY A 45 0.02 2.51 5.21
CA GLY A 45 0.11 1.68 6.42
C GLY A 45 1.08 0.51 6.27
N LEU A 46 1.02 -0.23 5.17
CA LEU A 46 1.90 -1.36 4.87
C LEU A 46 3.37 -0.93 4.75
N ILE A 47 3.65 0.22 4.12
CA ILE A 47 5.01 0.77 4.04
C ILE A 47 5.60 0.93 5.45
N ILE A 48 4.83 1.48 6.40
CA ILE A 48 5.28 1.64 7.80
C ILE A 48 5.58 0.27 8.43
N VAL A 49 4.71 -0.73 8.23
CA VAL A 49 4.91 -2.10 8.76
C VAL A 49 6.22 -2.70 8.27
N TYR A 50 6.51 -2.60 6.97
CA TYR A 50 7.73 -3.15 6.40
C TYR A 50 8.97 -2.37 6.85
N LEU A 51 8.93 -1.03 6.86
CA LEU A 51 10.07 -0.21 7.29
C LEU A 51 10.43 -0.38 8.78
N LYS A 52 9.45 -0.67 9.63
CA LYS A 52 9.66 -0.90 11.08
C LYS A 52 10.20 -2.30 11.39
N SER A 53 10.04 -3.26 10.49
CA SER A 53 10.36 -4.67 10.76
C SER A 53 11.86 -4.96 10.77
N GLY A 54 12.34 -5.66 11.81
CA GLY A 54 13.37 -6.74 11.82
C GLY A 54 14.79 -6.57 11.23
N PRO A 55 15.64 -7.61 11.41
CA PRO A 55 17.08 -7.61 11.06
C PRO A 55 17.38 -7.65 9.56
N ALA A 56 16.40 -7.96 8.70
CA ALA A 56 16.56 -8.02 7.25
C ALA A 56 16.22 -6.68 6.57
N ALA A 57 16.95 -5.62 6.93
CA ALA A 57 16.66 -4.24 6.50
C ALA A 57 16.57 -4.07 4.96
N LEU A 58 17.39 -4.78 4.19
CA LEU A 58 17.35 -4.72 2.72
C LEU A 58 16.05 -5.32 2.18
N LEU A 59 15.72 -6.55 2.57
CA LEU A 59 14.47 -7.21 2.16
C LEU A 59 13.25 -6.37 2.53
N ASN A 60 13.26 -5.77 3.72
CA ASN A 60 12.15 -4.93 4.19
C ASN A 60 11.98 -3.66 3.36
N ARG A 61 13.09 -3.05 2.91
CA ARG A 61 13.04 -1.93 1.95
C ARG A 61 12.52 -2.39 0.59
N MET A 62 12.95 -3.55 0.09
CA MET A 62 12.44 -4.10 -1.17
C MET A 62 10.93 -4.36 -1.11
N LEU A 63 10.44 -4.90 0.00
CA LEU A 63 9.01 -5.14 0.23
C LEU A 63 8.24 -3.82 0.38
N ALA A 64 8.79 -2.81 1.05
CA ALA A 64 8.18 -1.48 1.11
C ALA A 64 8.08 -0.81 -0.27
N ILE A 65 9.11 -0.98 -1.11
CA ILE A 65 9.08 -0.51 -2.52
C ILE A 65 8.03 -1.29 -3.31
N ALA A 66 7.95 -2.61 -3.14
CA ALA A 66 6.95 -3.43 -3.81
C ALA A 66 5.52 -3.02 -3.42
N VAL A 67 5.27 -2.72 -2.14
CA VAL A 67 4.00 -2.13 -1.67
C VAL A 67 3.75 -0.80 -2.38
N PHE A 68 4.71 0.12 -2.34
CA PHE A 68 4.56 1.43 -2.98
C PHE A 68 4.17 1.30 -4.47
N LEU A 69 4.90 0.49 -5.24
CA LEU A 69 4.63 0.31 -6.67
C LEU A 69 3.27 -0.36 -6.93
N SER A 70 2.93 -1.39 -6.17
CA SER A 70 1.68 -2.14 -6.38
C SER A 70 0.45 -1.29 -6.04
N PHE A 71 0.50 -0.54 -4.93
CA PHE A 71 -0.61 0.35 -4.54
C PHE A 71 -0.66 1.62 -5.39
N ALA A 72 0.48 2.16 -5.84
CA ALA A 72 0.51 3.26 -6.79
C ALA A 72 -0.09 2.85 -8.15
N PHE A 73 0.13 1.61 -8.60
CA PHE A 73 -0.55 1.08 -9.78
C PHE A 73 -2.07 1.10 -9.61
N VAL A 74 -2.59 0.62 -8.47
CA VAL A 74 -4.04 0.67 -8.21
C VAL A 74 -4.59 2.10 -8.25
N LEU A 75 -3.88 3.07 -7.65
CA LEU A 75 -4.27 4.48 -7.71
C LEU A 75 -4.27 5.03 -9.14
N CYS A 76 -3.22 4.75 -9.92
CA CYS A 76 -3.11 5.21 -11.31
C CYS A 76 -4.22 4.61 -12.18
N GLN A 77 -4.59 3.36 -11.92
CA GLN A 77 -5.56 2.64 -12.71
C GLN A 77 -7.01 2.99 -12.38
N ASN A 78 -7.25 3.78 -11.35
CA ASN A 78 -8.60 4.00 -10.82
C ASN A 78 -8.99 5.48 -10.78
N GLU A 79 -8.02 6.40 -10.65
CA GLU A 79 -8.30 7.83 -10.60
C GLU A 79 -8.22 8.50 -11.97
N TYR A 80 -9.19 9.37 -12.27
CA TYR A 80 -9.28 10.12 -13.53
C TYR A 80 -8.05 10.99 -13.83
N ALA A 81 -7.39 11.48 -12.78
CA ALA A 81 -6.14 12.25 -12.90
C ALA A 81 -5.03 11.48 -13.63
N PHE A 82 -5.10 10.14 -13.63
CA PHE A 82 -4.13 9.25 -14.26
C PHE A 82 -4.71 8.51 -15.47
N SER A 83 -5.77 9.02 -16.08
CA SER A 83 -6.44 8.40 -17.23
C SER A 83 -5.52 8.05 -18.41
N GLY A 84 -4.43 8.80 -18.62
CA GLY A 84 -3.42 8.48 -19.64
C GLY A 84 -2.56 7.24 -19.33
N LEU A 85 -2.59 6.73 -18.11
CA LEU A 85 -1.88 5.52 -17.67
C LEU A 85 -2.79 4.29 -17.59
N TRP A 86 -4.06 4.43 -17.98
CA TRP A 86 -5.04 3.35 -17.90
C TRP A 86 -4.73 2.22 -18.88
N LEU A 87 -4.68 0.99 -18.37
CA LEU A 87 -4.67 -0.19 -19.23
C LEU A 87 -5.99 -0.28 -20.01
N ASP A 88 -5.88 -0.48 -21.32
CA ASP A 88 -6.99 -0.58 -22.26
C ASP A 88 -7.93 0.63 -22.29
N GLY A 89 -7.49 1.78 -21.74
CA GLY A 89 -8.25 3.04 -21.75
C GLY A 89 -9.44 3.08 -20.78
N HIS A 90 -9.62 2.06 -19.96
CA HIS A 90 -10.70 1.96 -18.97
C HIS A 90 -10.12 1.92 -17.55
N PRO A 91 -10.80 2.52 -16.55
CA PRO A 91 -10.38 2.38 -15.16
C PRO A 91 -10.56 0.93 -14.69
N LEU A 92 -9.78 0.52 -13.70
CA LEU A 92 -9.77 -0.84 -13.15
C LEU A 92 -11.18 -1.31 -12.73
N GLY A 93 -12.00 -0.41 -12.14
CA GLY A 93 -13.37 -0.75 -11.75
C GLY A 93 -14.32 -1.09 -12.92
N GLU A 94 -14.03 -0.64 -14.14
CA GLU A 94 -14.83 -0.92 -15.33
C GLU A 94 -14.37 -2.19 -16.07
N ARG A 95 -13.19 -2.73 -15.73
CA ARG A 95 -12.62 -3.94 -16.36
C ARG A 95 -13.07 -5.25 -15.71
N ALA A 96 -14.13 -5.24 -14.92
CA ALA A 96 -14.65 -6.45 -14.29
C ALA A 96 -15.02 -7.52 -15.34
N GLY A 97 -14.28 -8.63 -15.34
CA GLY A 97 -14.43 -9.71 -16.33
C GLY A 97 -13.63 -9.54 -17.63
N GLN A 98 -12.88 -8.43 -17.75
CA GLN A 98 -11.93 -8.13 -18.84
C GLN A 98 -10.56 -7.72 -18.27
N GLU A 99 -10.21 -8.23 -17.09
CA GLU A 99 -8.95 -7.93 -16.41
C GLU A 99 -7.75 -8.43 -17.22
N THR A 100 -6.69 -7.63 -17.26
CA THR A 100 -5.45 -7.98 -17.92
C THR A 100 -4.60 -8.92 -17.07
N GLY A 101 -3.62 -9.60 -17.67
CA GLY A 101 -2.66 -10.40 -16.92
C GLY A 101 -1.88 -9.60 -15.85
N LEU A 102 -1.67 -8.30 -16.08
CA LEU A 102 -1.02 -7.40 -15.12
C LEU A 102 -1.92 -7.12 -13.91
N ASP A 103 -3.22 -6.97 -14.11
CA ASP A 103 -4.19 -6.75 -13.02
C ASP A 103 -4.15 -7.94 -12.04
N PHE A 104 -4.15 -9.16 -12.57
CA PHE A 104 -4.01 -10.38 -11.75
C PHE A 104 -2.66 -10.48 -11.05
N ALA A 105 -1.56 -10.19 -11.75
CA ALA A 105 -0.22 -10.28 -11.18
C ALA A 105 -0.02 -9.28 -10.02
N ILE A 106 -0.50 -8.06 -10.18
CA ILE A 106 -0.42 -7.02 -9.14
C ILE A 106 -1.39 -7.32 -8.01
N GLY A 107 -2.62 -7.76 -8.30
CA GLY A 107 -3.57 -8.20 -7.28
C GLY A 107 -3.03 -9.33 -6.40
N LEU A 108 -2.42 -10.36 -7.02
CA LEU A 108 -1.76 -11.44 -6.29
C LEU A 108 -0.59 -10.94 -5.44
N THR A 109 0.21 -10.01 -5.98
CA THR A 109 1.34 -9.40 -5.26
C THR A 109 0.85 -8.64 -4.03
N ILE A 110 -0.20 -7.81 -4.17
CA ILE A 110 -0.82 -7.09 -3.06
C ILE A 110 -1.34 -8.09 -2.00
N LEU A 111 -2.03 -9.15 -2.43
CA LEU A 111 -2.55 -10.18 -1.53
C LEU A 111 -1.42 -10.80 -0.69
N VAL A 112 -0.33 -11.23 -1.32
CA VAL A 112 0.82 -11.81 -0.61
C VAL A 112 1.46 -10.81 0.35
N LEU A 113 1.64 -9.55 -0.08
CA LEU A 113 2.19 -8.48 0.75
C LEU A 113 1.31 -8.19 1.98
N VAL A 114 -0.01 -8.21 1.84
CA VAL A 114 -0.96 -8.02 2.95
C VAL A 114 -0.87 -9.20 3.92
N LEU A 115 -0.90 -10.44 3.43
CA LEU A 115 -0.80 -11.63 4.28
C LEU A 115 0.52 -11.68 5.06
N GLU A 116 1.63 -11.36 4.41
CA GLU A 116 2.95 -11.31 5.05
C GLU A 116 3.04 -10.19 6.09
N SER A 117 2.47 -9.01 5.80
CA SER A 117 2.42 -7.91 6.76
C SER A 117 1.57 -8.26 8.00
N THR A 118 0.50 -9.01 7.79
CA THR A 118 -0.40 -9.49 8.82
C THR A 118 0.33 -10.49 9.71
N ARG A 119 1.06 -11.45 9.11
CA ARG A 119 1.93 -12.39 9.83
C ARG A 119 2.98 -11.67 10.69
N ARG A 120 3.53 -10.56 10.21
CA ARG A 120 4.53 -9.75 10.95
C ARG A 120 3.94 -8.96 12.11
N THR A 121 2.72 -8.46 11.96
CA THR A 121 2.08 -7.55 12.93
C THR A 121 1.31 -8.31 14.01
N ILE A 122 0.53 -9.31 13.61
CA ILE A 122 -0.36 -10.07 14.50
C ILE A 122 0.32 -11.36 15.01
N GLY A 123 1.39 -11.81 14.34
CA GLY A 123 2.08 -13.04 14.68
C GLY A 123 1.27 -14.29 14.28
N LYS A 124 1.55 -15.42 14.94
CA LYS A 124 0.84 -16.70 14.71
C LYS A 124 -0.62 -16.71 15.19
N THR A 125 -1.09 -15.63 15.81
CA THR A 125 -2.43 -15.53 16.36
C THR A 125 -3.51 -15.75 15.29
N LEU A 126 -3.29 -15.27 14.06
CA LEU A 126 -4.27 -15.41 12.98
C LEU A 126 -4.44 -16.86 12.47
N PRO A 127 -3.37 -17.64 12.20
CA PRO A 127 -3.51 -19.06 11.88
C PRO A 127 -3.97 -19.92 13.08
N ILE A 128 -3.74 -19.50 14.33
CA ILE A 128 -4.24 -20.21 15.52
C ILE A 128 -5.75 -20.01 15.72
N LEU A 129 -6.29 -18.83 15.40
CA LEU A 129 -7.73 -18.55 15.47
C LEU A 129 -8.54 -19.14 14.31
N ALA A 130 -7.88 -19.49 13.20
CA ALA A 130 -8.49 -20.14 12.04
C ALA A 130 -8.57 -21.68 12.16
N LEU A 131 -8.13 -22.23 13.31
CA LEU A 131 -8.14 -23.65 13.68
C LEU A 131 -9.11 -23.87 14.84
#